data_AF-A0A3N1UIQ4-F1
#
_entry.id   AF-A0A3N1UIQ4-F1
#
_cell.length_a   1.000
_cell.length_b   1.000
_cell.length_c   1.000
_cell.angle_alpha   90.00
_cell.angle_beta   90.00
_cell.angle_gamma   90.00
#
_symmetry.space_group_name_H-M   'P 1'
#
loop_
_entity.id
_entity.type
_entity.pdbx_description
1 polymer ?
#
loop_
_entity_poly.entity_id
_entity_poly.type
_entity_poly.pdbx_seq_one_letter_code
_entity_poly.pdbx_strand_id
1 'polypeptide(L)'
;MKRSLFLWLLAMACALAVGPFCALATPLTLPFGDSQIYWPGYDNTDKDYWPGWDNDLDTIGIPDFTGGTVELNDDYELETIVLNLLSWETEPAWSILAPGDLFLDVDQDELWDYVVYNPNSKLPMNGNTRGTPEISNSWDVYALPQTLSYSYEMSGTDNSGYWSGYLIRDDHPIGVIWESSIPEPVGTVNFDGWGTTTLTFNFTSPLALPLVNNQYALTLGFTVNCANDVLYETVSWDAPPHHITPEPASMLLMGSGLVSLAGFMRLRSRRKGQKT
;
A
#
# COMPACT_ATOMS: atom_id res chain seq x y z
N MET A 1 8.78 57.29 -18.96
CA MET A 1 9.53 56.16 -18.35
C MET A 1 8.75 55.42 -17.26
N LYS A 2 8.14 56.07 -16.25
CA LYS A 2 7.46 55.35 -15.14
C LYS A 2 6.28 54.44 -15.55
N ARG A 3 5.54 54.77 -16.61
CA ARG A 3 4.39 53.96 -17.09
C ARG A 3 4.80 52.66 -17.79
N SER A 4 5.92 52.62 -18.52
CA SER A 4 6.35 51.40 -19.19
C SER A 4 6.90 50.37 -18.20
N LEU A 5 7.62 50.82 -17.17
CA LEU A 5 8.13 49.93 -16.11
C LEU A 5 6.99 49.21 -15.36
N PHE A 6 5.89 49.93 -15.08
CA PHE A 6 4.72 49.35 -14.41
C PHE A 6 4.01 48.30 -15.28
N LEU A 7 3.87 48.56 -16.58
CA LEU A 7 3.29 47.60 -17.52
C LEU A 7 4.15 46.35 -17.68
N TRP A 8 5.48 46.49 -17.68
CA TRP A 8 6.40 45.35 -17.71
C TRP A 8 6.34 44.51 -16.43
N LEU A 9 6.29 45.15 -15.27
CA LEU A 9 6.15 44.44 -13.99
C LEU A 9 4.80 43.72 -13.88
N LEU A 10 3.72 44.34 -14.37
CA LEU A 10 2.39 43.71 -14.39
C LEU A 10 2.34 42.53 -15.37
N ALA A 11 2.90 42.68 -16.58
CA ALA A 11 2.97 41.59 -17.55
C ALA A 11 3.83 40.42 -17.03
N MET A 12 4.93 40.70 -16.35
CA MET A 12 5.80 39.69 -15.73
C MET A 12 5.10 39.01 -14.54
N ALA A 13 4.35 39.74 -13.72
CA ALA A 13 3.53 39.16 -12.65
C ALA A 13 2.40 38.28 -13.20
N CYS A 14 1.71 38.71 -14.28
CA CYS A 14 0.71 37.88 -14.95
C CYS A 14 1.33 36.64 -15.61
N ALA A 15 2.50 36.75 -16.23
CA ALA A 15 3.20 35.60 -16.82
C ALA A 15 3.66 34.60 -15.74
N LEU A 16 4.06 35.08 -14.56
CA LEU A 16 4.41 34.23 -13.41
C LEU A 16 3.18 33.61 -12.74
N ALA A 17 2.02 34.29 -12.76
CA ALA A 17 0.76 33.77 -12.19
C ALA A 17 0.02 32.79 -13.14
N VAL A 18 0.36 32.77 -14.43
CA VAL A 18 -0.21 31.83 -15.42
C VAL A 18 0.73 30.63 -15.63
N GLY A 19 1.92 30.64 -15.03
CA GLY A 19 2.75 29.44 -14.94
C GLY A 19 2.02 28.37 -14.14
N PRO A 20 1.88 27.14 -14.65
CA PRO A 20 1.24 26.04 -13.94
C PRO A 20 2.19 25.58 -12.83
N PHE A 21 2.24 26.33 -11.73
CA PHE A 21 2.71 25.84 -10.45
C PHE A 21 1.53 25.18 -9.73
N CYS A 22 0.80 24.30 -10.43
CA CYS A 22 0.23 23.18 -9.71
C CYS A 22 1.48 22.39 -9.28
N ALA A 23 1.80 22.42 -7.99
CA ALA A 23 2.51 21.29 -7.44
C ALA A 23 1.62 20.10 -7.77
N LEU A 24 1.92 19.42 -8.88
CA LEU A 24 1.35 18.10 -9.13
C LEU A 24 1.91 17.30 -7.98
N ALA A 25 1.06 17.11 -6.97
CA ALA A 25 1.35 16.20 -5.91
C ALA A 25 1.51 14.85 -6.62
N THR A 26 2.76 14.41 -6.64
CA THR A 26 3.14 13.14 -7.23
C THR A 26 2.83 12.11 -6.16
N PRO A 27 2.12 11.03 -6.50
CA PRO A 27 1.91 9.92 -5.58
C PRO A 27 3.22 9.54 -4.88
N LEU A 28 3.13 9.29 -3.59
CA LEU A 28 4.30 8.88 -2.82
C LEU A 28 4.50 7.37 -3.05
N THR A 29 5.53 7.01 -3.83
CA THR A 29 5.93 5.62 -4.05
C THR A 29 7.02 5.23 -3.07
N LEU A 30 6.75 4.22 -2.24
CA LEU A 30 7.64 3.70 -1.21
C LEU A 30 8.04 2.27 -1.56
N PRO A 31 9.32 1.98 -1.84
CA PRO A 31 9.77 0.63 -2.10
C PRO A 31 9.94 -0.17 -0.81
N PHE A 32 9.75 -1.48 -0.89
CA PHE A 32 10.11 -2.44 0.15
C PHE A 32 10.81 -3.66 -0.44
N GLY A 33 11.60 -4.35 0.38
CA GLY A 33 12.36 -5.53 -0.01
C GLY A 33 11.61 -6.82 0.30
N ASP A 34 12.37 -7.90 0.44
CA ASP A 34 11.87 -9.15 1.00
C ASP A 34 12.95 -9.69 1.93
N SER A 35 12.68 -9.66 3.23
CA SER A 35 13.68 -9.88 4.27
C SER A 35 13.28 -10.92 5.30
N GLN A 36 12.06 -11.46 5.21
CA GLN A 36 11.49 -12.34 6.19
C GLN A 36 11.29 -13.73 5.62
N ILE A 37 11.88 -14.71 6.30
CA ILE A 37 11.70 -16.13 5.96
C ILE A 37 10.34 -16.65 6.47
N TYR A 38 9.81 -16.02 7.53
CA TYR A 38 8.58 -16.40 8.21
C TYR A 38 7.79 -15.16 8.61
N TRP A 39 6.47 -15.30 8.70
CA TRP A 39 5.70 -14.38 9.53
C TRP A 39 6.11 -14.53 10.99
N PRO A 40 6.18 -13.42 11.76
CA PRO A 40 6.52 -13.47 13.18
C PRO A 40 5.65 -14.47 13.94
N GLY A 41 6.30 -15.43 14.62
CA GLY A 41 5.63 -16.46 15.42
C GLY A 41 5.25 -17.74 14.66
N TYR A 42 5.52 -17.83 13.37
CA TYR A 42 5.28 -19.01 12.52
C TYR A 42 6.57 -19.65 12.00
N ASP A 43 7.67 -19.46 12.73
CA ASP A 43 8.91 -20.16 12.46
C ASP A 43 8.69 -21.68 12.53
N ASN A 44 9.08 -22.41 11.49
CA ASN A 44 8.95 -23.86 11.51
C ASN A 44 9.98 -24.47 12.47
N THR A 45 9.50 -25.32 13.38
CA THR A 45 10.36 -26.06 14.33
C THR A 45 10.65 -27.48 13.85
N ASP A 46 9.93 -27.97 12.84
CA ASP A 46 10.18 -29.27 12.23
C ASP A 46 11.40 -29.18 11.32
N LYS A 47 12.52 -29.72 11.78
CA LYS A 47 13.64 -29.99 10.90
C LYS A 47 13.28 -31.23 10.10
N ASP A 48 12.55 -31.04 9.01
CA ASP A 48 12.20 -32.15 8.13
C ASP A 48 13.46 -32.92 7.74
N TYR A 49 13.34 -34.25 7.69
CA TYR A 49 14.54 -35.09 7.57
C TYR A 49 15.17 -35.02 6.16
N TRP A 50 14.47 -34.45 5.17
CA TRP A 50 14.98 -34.26 3.82
C TRP A 50 14.06 -33.35 2.97
N PRO A 51 14.56 -32.24 2.39
CA PRO A 51 15.95 -31.81 2.39
C PRO A 51 16.38 -31.08 3.67
N GLY A 52 15.53 -30.89 4.68
CA GLY A 52 15.91 -30.46 6.04
C GLY A 52 16.72 -29.16 6.16
N TRP A 53 16.68 -28.36 5.09
CA TRP A 53 17.34 -27.08 4.92
C TRP A 53 16.35 -26.01 4.45
N ASP A 54 15.12 -26.38 4.15
CA ASP A 54 13.97 -25.52 3.81
C ASP A 54 13.78 -24.41 4.85
N ASN A 55 13.92 -24.74 6.14
CA ASN A 55 13.63 -23.78 7.18
C ASN A 55 14.59 -22.58 7.28
N ASP A 56 15.78 -22.69 6.70
CA ASP A 56 16.77 -21.61 6.65
C ASP A 56 16.78 -20.89 5.29
N LEU A 57 15.88 -21.26 4.37
CA LEU A 57 15.73 -20.64 3.06
C LEU A 57 14.55 -19.68 3.06
N ASP A 58 14.81 -18.50 2.50
CA ASP A 58 13.81 -17.46 2.19
C ASP A 58 12.67 -18.05 1.34
N THR A 59 13.06 -18.65 0.22
CA THR A 59 12.16 -19.31 -0.70
C THR A 59 12.38 -20.83 -0.75
N ILE A 60 11.29 -21.59 -0.63
CA ILE A 60 11.23 -23.02 -0.89
C ILE A 60 10.50 -23.24 -2.21
N GLY A 61 11.19 -23.27 -3.35
CA GLY A 61 10.52 -23.44 -4.65
C GLY A 61 10.00 -22.12 -5.24
N ILE A 62 8.70 -22.02 -5.53
CA ILE A 62 8.08 -20.86 -6.19
C ILE A 62 6.67 -20.60 -5.63
N PRO A 63 6.19 -19.36 -5.57
CA PRO A 63 6.84 -18.10 -5.98
C PRO A 63 8.07 -17.72 -5.14
N ASP A 64 8.89 -16.82 -5.67
CA ASP A 64 10.05 -16.18 -5.04
C ASP A 64 9.77 -14.67 -5.06
N PHE A 65 9.49 -14.06 -3.90
CA PHE A 65 9.21 -12.63 -3.78
C PHE A 65 10.52 -11.84 -3.75
N THR A 66 10.46 -10.60 -4.24
CA THR A 66 11.64 -9.71 -4.31
C THR A 66 11.37 -8.35 -3.67
N GLY A 67 10.22 -8.24 -3.01
CA GLY A 67 9.65 -7.00 -2.47
C GLY A 67 8.66 -6.36 -3.41
N GLY A 68 8.63 -5.02 -3.45
CA GLY A 68 7.52 -4.32 -4.05
C GLY A 68 7.49 -2.82 -3.84
N THR A 69 6.32 -2.23 -4.10
CA THR A 69 6.07 -0.81 -3.86
C THR A 69 4.69 -0.58 -3.26
N VAL A 70 4.62 0.38 -2.34
CA VAL A 70 3.38 0.99 -1.84
C VAL A 70 3.24 2.36 -2.51
N GLU A 71 2.08 2.67 -3.05
CA GLU A 71 1.74 3.99 -3.59
C GLU A 71 0.63 4.62 -2.75
N LEU A 72 0.86 5.85 -2.31
CA LEU A 72 -0.10 6.66 -1.58
C LEU A 72 -0.53 7.85 -2.42
N ASN A 73 -1.80 8.21 -2.29
CA ASN A 73 -2.34 9.42 -2.89
C ASN A 73 -1.88 10.69 -2.14
N ASP A 74 -2.34 11.85 -2.61
CA ASP A 74 -1.97 13.15 -2.05
C ASP A 74 -2.43 13.36 -0.60
N ASP A 75 -3.42 12.60 -0.16
CA ASP A 75 -3.98 12.60 1.19
C ASP A 75 -3.34 11.52 2.10
N TYR A 76 -2.28 10.84 1.63
CA TYR A 76 -1.60 9.72 2.31
C TYR A 76 -2.48 8.49 2.53
N GLU A 77 -3.52 8.33 1.72
CA GLU A 77 -4.33 7.12 1.69
C GLU A 77 -3.68 6.11 0.73
N LEU A 78 -3.75 4.83 1.11
CA LEU A 78 -3.22 3.72 0.33
C LEU A 78 -4.00 3.55 -0.98
N GLU A 79 -3.30 3.66 -2.11
CA GLU A 79 -3.89 3.54 -3.46
C GLU A 79 -3.48 2.23 -4.14
N THR A 80 -2.19 1.88 -4.09
CA THR A 80 -1.69 0.67 -4.75
C THR A 80 -0.66 -0.05 -3.90
N ILE A 81 -0.74 -1.38 -3.86
CA ILE A 81 0.37 -2.26 -3.46
C ILE A 81 0.76 -3.10 -4.66
N VAL A 82 2.06 -3.12 -4.98
CA VAL A 82 2.64 -3.95 -6.04
C VAL A 82 3.63 -4.91 -5.41
N LEU A 83 3.46 -6.21 -5.62
CA LEU A 83 4.39 -7.25 -5.22
C LEU A 83 5.15 -7.75 -6.45
N ASN A 84 6.46 -7.86 -6.33
CA ASN A 84 7.33 -8.33 -7.41
C ASN A 84 7.88 -9.71 -7.10
N LEU A 85 7.93 -10.54 -8.13
CA LEU A 85 8.47 -11.89 -8.06
C LEU A 85 9.69 -12.02 -8.95
N LEU A 86 10.69 -12.78 -8.50
CA LEU A 86 11.89 -13.04 -9.29
C LEU A 86 11.52 -13.76 -10.59
N SER A 87 10.65 -14.75 -10.48
CA SER A 87 10.13 -15.47 -11.61
C SER A 87 8.74 -16.00 -11.35
N TRP A 88 8.01 -16.17 -12.45
CA TRP A 88 6.85 -17.02 -12.51
C TRP A 88 7.28 -18.16 -13.44
N GLU A 89 7.44 -19.39 -12.94
CA GLU A 89 7.50 -20.59 -13.81
C GLU A 89 6.30 -20.65 -14.79
N THR A 90 6.20 -21.67 -15.63
CA THR A 90 5.11 -21.73 -16.63
C THR A 90 4.28 -23.01 -16.63
N GLU A 91 4.63 -24.09 -15.93
CA GLU A 91 3.82 -25.31 -15.72
C GLU A 91 4.66 -26.34 -14.92
N PRO A 92 4.09 -27.27 -14.11
CA PRO A 92 2.68 -27.54 -13.84
C PRO A 92 2.16 -27.10 -12.46
N ALA A 93 2.96 -26.35 -11.68
CA ALA A 93 2.57 -25.88 -10.36
C ALA A 93 1.38 -24.90 -10.41
N TRP A 94 1.06 -24.30 -11.55
CA TRP A 94 0.15 -23.14 -11.61
C TRP A 94 -1.31 -23.46 -11.46
N SER A 95 -1.70 -24.60 -12.02
CA SER A 95 -3.05 -25.09 -11.89
C SER A 95 -3.47 -25.35 -10.44
N ILE A 96 -2.54 -25.26 -9.48
CA ILE A 96 -2.78 -25.46 -8.05
C ILE A 96 -2.41 -24.29 -7.14
N LEU A 97 -1.68 -23.29 -7.63
CA LEU A 97 -1.40 -22.12 -6.81
C LEU A 97 -2.63 -21.22 -6.76
N ALA A 98 -2.86 -20.65 -5.60
CA ALA A 98 -3.85 -19.62 -5.35
C ALA A 98 -3.20 -18.50 -4.53
N PRO A 99 -3.60 -17.23 -4.76
CA PRO A 99 -3.14 -16.15 -3.91
C PRO A 99 -3.76 -16.33 -2.51
N GLY A 100 -2.98 -16.03 -1.48
CA GLY A 100 -3.51 -15.89 -0.13
C GLY A 100 -4.17 -14.54 0.07
N ASP A 101 -4.53 -14.25 1.31
CA ASP A 101 -5.03 -12.93 1.70
C ASP A 101 -3.88 -11.95 1.98
N LEU A 102 -4.11 -10.67 1.73
CA LEU A 102 -3.16 -9.59 2.06
C LEU A 102 -3.57 -8.94 3.37
N PHE A 103 -2.73 -9.08 4.40
CA PHE A 103 -2.93 -8.52 5.72
C PHE A 103 -2.20 -7.19 5.86
N LEU A 104 -2.81 -6.25 6.57
CA LEU A 104 -2.28 -4.90 6.77
C LEU A 104 -2.39 -4.51 8.25
N ASP A 105 -1.27 -4.14 8.85
CA ASP A 105 -1.17 -3.48 10.17
C ASP A 105 -0.77 -2.03 9.88
N VAL A 106 -1.66 -1.11 10.22
CA VAL A 106 -1.54 0.31 9.88
C VAL A 106 -1.19 1.16 11.10
N ASP A 107 -1.18 0.60 12.31
CA ASP A 107 -0.92 1.32 13.55
C ASP A 107 0.29 0.80 14.37
N GLN A 108 0.94 -0.26 13.90
CA GLN A 108 2.14 -0.88 14.45
C GLN A 108 1.92 -1.46 15.86
N ASP A 109 0.72 -1.97 16.16
CA ASP A 109 0.43 -2.66 17.42
C ASP A 109 0.73 -4.17 17.39
N GLU A 110 1.36 -4.66 16.31
CA GLU A 110 1.67 -6.07 16.04
C GLU A 110 0.42 -6.93 15.78
N LEU A 111 -0.73 -6.31 15.51
CA LEU A 111 -1.98 -6.96 15.14
C LEU A 111 -2.46 -6.44 13.79
N TRP A 112 -3.10 -7.32 13.01
CA TRP A 112 -3.64 -6.93 11.72
C TRP A 112 -4.89 -6.07 11.90
N ASP A 113 -4.92 -4.90 11.26
CA ASP A 113 -6.07 -4.00 11.23
C ASP A 113 -7.02 -4.31 10.08
N TYR A 114 -6.47 -4.74 8.95
CA TYR A 114 -7.23 -5.03 7.74
C TYR A 114 -6.75 -6.29 7.05
N VAL A 115 -7.66 -6.89 6.28
CA VAL A 115 -7.37 -7.96 5.35
C VAL A 115 -8.05 -7.70 4.01
N VAL A 116 -7.29 -7.78 2.93
CA VAL A 116 -7.83 -7.86 1.58
C VAL A 116 -8.12 -9.32 1.29
N TYR A 117 -9.41 -9.64 1.22
CA TYR A 117 -9.93 -11.00 1.19
C TYR A 117 -10.77 -11.21 -0.05
N ASN A 118 -10.65 -12.40 -0.64
CA ASN A 118 -11.48 -12.80 -1.76
C ASN A 118 -12.48 -13.89 -1.32
N PRO A 119 -13.77 -13.55 -1.12
CA PRO A 119 -14.78 -14.52 -0.69
C PRO A 119 -15.05 -15.63 -1.69
N ASN A 120 -14.69 -15.42 -2.97
CA ASN A 120 -14.95 -16.36 -4.06
C ASN A 120 -13.75 -17.26 -4.36
N SER A 121 -12.53 -16.80 -4.09
CA SER A 121 -11.32 -17.62 -4.21
C SER A 121 -11.11 -18.43 -2.94
N LYS A 122 -11.94 -19.45 -2.74
CA LYS A 122 -11.66 -20.43 -1.71
C LYS A 122 -10.45 -21.24 -2.13
N LEU A 123 -9.45 -21.26 -1.27
CA LEU A 123 -8.27 -22.07 -1.46
C LEU A 123 -8.69 -23.54 -1.64
N PRO A 124 -8.20 -24.23 -2.70
CA PRO A 124 -8.62 -25.58 -3.06
C PRO A 124 -8.17 -26.65 -2.04
N MET A 125 -7.60 -26.25 -0.90
CA MET A 125 -6.99 -27.13 0.09
C MET A 125 -8.03 -27.94 0.88
N ASN A 126 -9.30 -27.53 0.84
CA ASN A 126 -10.37 -28.25 1.53
C ASN A 126 -10.76 -29.53 0.77
N GLY A 127 -10.26 -30.68 1.21
CA GLY A 127 -10.74 -32.01 0.79
C GLY A 127 -9.76 -32.87 -0.01
N ASN A 128 -8.44 -32.67 0.11
CA ASN A 128 -7.39 -33.51 -0.50
C ASN A 128 -7.47 -33.66 -2.03
N THR A 129 -8.30 -32.89 -2.72
CA THR A 129 -8.53 -33.02 -4.15
C THR A 129 -7.94 -31.82 -4.86
N ARG A 130 -7.11 -32.08 -5.87
CA ARG A 130 -6.46 -31.04 -6.69
C ARG A 130 -7.53 -30.22 -7.43
N GLY A 131 -7.91 -29.07 -6.89
CA GLY A 131 -8.81 -28.11 -7.53
C GLY A 131 -8.02 -26.99 -8.20
N THR A 132 -8.52 -26.50 -9.34
CA THR A 132 -8.03 -25.25 -9.92
C THR A 132 -8.70 -24.08 -9.21
N PRO A 133 -7.94 -23.18 -8.58
CA PRO A 133 -8.53 -22.04 -7.89
C PRO A 133 -9.19 -21.09 -8.89
N GLU A 134 -10.35 -20.57 -8.51
CA GLU A 134 -11.04 -19.52 -9.25
C GLU A 134 -10.50 -18.17 -8.78
N ILE A 135 -9.67 -17.53 -9.60
CA ILE A 135 -9.09 -16.23 -9.27
C ILE A 135 -10.04 -15.14 -9.76
N SER A 136 -10.60 -14.40 -8.81
CA SER A 136 -11.36 -13.17 -9.08
C SER A 136 -10.42 -11.97 -9.08
N ASN A 137 -10.73 -10.97 -9.89
CA ASN A 137 -10.04 -9.68 -9.86
C ASN A 137 -10.71 -8.69 -8.90
N SER A 138 -11.89 -9.02 -8.36
CA SER A 138 -12.64 -8.18 -7.42
C SER A 138 -12.53 -8.78 -6.03
N TRP A 139 -11.82 -8.07 -5.15
CA TRP A 139 -11.56 -8.43 -3.76
C TRP A 139 -12.12 -7.33 -2.87
N ASP A 140 -12.33 -7.64 -1.60
CA ASP A 140 -12.88 -6.72 -0.63
C ASP A 140 -11.89 -6.49 0.51
N VAL A 141 -11.93 -5.31 1.12
CA VAL A 141 -11.17 -5.00 2.33
C VAL A 141 -12.09 -5.17 3.53
N TYR A 142 -11.65 -5.93 4.52
CA TYR A 142 -12.35 -6.10 5.78
C TYR A 142 -11.50 -5.56 6.92
N ALA A 143 -12.13 -4.87 7.86
CA ALA A 143 -11.48 -4.55 9.12
C ALA A 143 -11.39 -5.80 10.01
N LEU A 144 -10.28 -5.94 10.72
CA LEU A 144 -9.99 -6.99 11.70
C LEU A 144 -9.91 -6.40 13.12
N PRO A 145 -10.98 -5.81 13.66
CA PRO A 145 -10.94 -5.33 15.04
C PRO A 145 -10.64 -6.48 15.99
N GLN A 146 -9.81 -6.23 17.02
CA GLN A 146 -9.38 -7.20 18.04
C GLN A 146 -10.53 -7.94 18.77
N THR A 147 -11.77 -7.47 18.62
CA THR A 147 -12.97 -8.12 19.18
C THR A 147 -13.54 -9.24 18.30
N LEU A 148 -13.12 -9.33 17.04
CA LEU A 148 -13.54 -10.41 16.15
C LEU A 148 -12.75 -11.67 16.45
N SER A 149 -13.47 -12.80 16.48
CA SER A 149 -12.87 -14.11 16.53
C SER A 149 -12.59 -14.57 15.10
N TYR A 150 -11.32 -14.65 14.74
CA TYR A 150 -10.85 -15.23 13.50
C TYR A 150 -9.66 -16.14 13.79
N SER A 151 -9.40 -17.07 12.88
CA SER A 151 -8.19 -17.88 12.86
C SER A 151 -7.54 -17.77 11.49
N TYR A 152 -6.37 -18.39 11.32
CA TYR A 152 -5.70 -18.42 10.02
C TYR A 152 -6.01 -19.72 9.28
N GLU A 153 -6.21 -19.59 7.97
CA GLU A 153 -6.04 -20.71 7.05
C GLU A 153 -4.54 -20.95 6.89
N MET A 154 -4.11 -22.20 6.97
CA MET A 154 -2.69 -22.58 6.96
C MET A 154 -2.33 -23.29 5.64
N SER A 155 -1.08 -23.16 5.20
CA SER A 155 -0.48 -23.74 3.99
C SER A 155 -0.41 -25.27 3.93
N GLY A 156 -0.96 -25.99 4.90
CA GLY A 156 -0.96 -27.46 4.93
C GLY A 156 0.42 -28.02 5.26
N THR A 157 0.69 -29.24 4.81
CA THR A 157 1.91 -30.00 5.16
C THR A 157 2.59 -30.53 3.90
N ASP A 158 3.91 -30.44 3.89
CA ASP A 158 4.80 -30.78 2.79
C ASP A 158 4.54 -32.20 2.30
N ASN A 159 4.57 -32.33 0.97
CA ASN A 159 4.48 -33.61 0.27
C ASN A 159 3.28 -34.50 0.70
N SER A 160 2.22 -33.88 1.22
CA SER A 160 1.04 -34.56 1.75
C SER A 160 -0.24 -34.01 1.13
N GLY A 161 -1.30 -34.83 1.06
CA GLY A 161 -2.61 -34.40 0.59
C GLY A 161 -2.57 -33.65 -0.74
N TYR A 162 -3.02 -32.39 -0.71
CA TYR A 162 -3.01 -31.47 -1.86
C TYR A 162 -1.61 -31.16 -2.39
N TRP A 163 -0.59 -31.17 -1.53
CA TRP A 163 0.80 -30.82 -1.83
C TRP A 163 1.69 -32.04 -2.13
N SER A 164 1.11 -33.22 -2.30
CA SER A 164 1.90 -34.42 -2.63
C SER A 164 2.71 -34.23 -3.92
N GLY A 165 4.04 -34.36 -3.82
CA GLY A 165 4.99 -34.14 -4.90
C GLY A 165 5.49 -32.70 -5.07
N TYR A 166 5.08 -31.78 -4.19
CA TYR A 166 5.55 -30.40 -4.12
C TYR A 166 6.25 -30.17 -2.79
N LEU A 167 7.21 -29.24 -2.80
CA LEU A 167 7.82 -28.69 -1.59
C LEU A 167 7.11 -27.39 -1.26
N ILE A 168 6.65 -27.28 -0.02
CA ILE A 168 5.94 -26.12 0.50
C ILE A 168 6.47 -25.70 1.87
N ARG A 169 6.08 -24.53 2.35
CA ARG A 169 6.32 -24.14 3.75
C ARG A 169 5.15 -24.58 4.58
N ASP A 170 5.40 -25.42 5.58
CA ASP A 170 4.36 -26.05 6.38
C ASP A 170 3.75 -25.11 7.40
N ASP A 171 2.46 -25.32 7.68
CA ASP A 171 1.71 -24.67 8.75
C ASP A 171 1.96 -23.16 8.85
N HIS A 172 2.00 -22.50 7.68
CA HIS A 172 2.16 -21.06 7.57
C HIS A 172 0.82 -20.38 7.25
N PRO A 173 0.49 -19.22 7.85
CA PRO A 173 -0.74 -18.51 7.52
C PRO A 173 -0.77 -18.12 6.05
N ILE A 174 -1.90 -18.36 5.38
CA ILE A 174 -2.15 -18.01 3.99
C ILE A 174 -3.45 -17.24 3.80
N GLY A 175 -4.30 -17.18 4.82
CA GLY A 175 -5.57 -16.48 4.74
C GLY A 175 -6.29 -16.41 6.07
N VAL A 176 -7.43 -15.71 6.10
CA VAL A 176 -8.29 -15.57 7.27
C VAL A 176 -9.45 -16.56 7.21
N ILE A 177 -9.69 -17.25 8.33
CA ILE A 177 -10.89 -18.04 8.57
C ILE A 177 -11.80 -17.27 9.52
N TRP A 178 -12.94 -16.85 8.99
CA TRP A 178 -14.01 -16.24 9.78
C TRP A 178 -14.73 -17.32 10.59
N GLU A 179 -14.65 -17.25 11.92
CA GLU A 179 -15.35 -18.19 12.82
C GLU A 179 -16.86 -17.88 12.91
N SER A 180 -17.23 -16.63 12.61
CA SER A 180 -18.61 -16.15 12.52
C SER A 180 -18.96 -15.78 11.07
N SER A 181 -20.08 -15.08 10.88
CA SER A 181 -20.36 -14.43 9.61
C SER A 181 -19.23 -13.47 9.23
N ILE A 182 -18.86 -13.47 7.95
CA ILE A 182 -17.95 -12.48 7.36
C ILE A 182 -18.52 -11.08 7.64
N PRO A 183 -17.71 -10.14 8.17
CA PRO A 183 -18.17 -8.77 8.40
C PRO A 183 -18.52 -8.06 7.08
N GLU A 184 -19.16 -6.89 7.17
CA GLU A 184 -19.35 -6.06 5.98
C GLU A 184 -18.00 -5.48 5.52
N PRO A 185 -17.71 -5.44 4.21
CA PRO A 185 -16.47 -4.89 3.70
C PRO A 185 -16.43 -3.36 3.91
N VAL A 186 -15.24 -2.85 4.23
CA VAL A 186 -14.96 -1.41 4.39
C VAL A 186 -14.43 -0.76 3.11
N GLY A 187 -14.06 -1.56 2.11
CA GLY A 187 -13.56 -1.10 0.83
C GLY A 187 -13.45 -2.23 -0.18
N THR A 188 -12.99 -1.90 -1.38
CA THR A 188 -12.85 -2.84 -2.50
C THR A 188 -11.48 -2.68 -3.16
N VAL A 189 -10.88 -3.80 -3.55
CA VAL A 189 -9.56 -3.89 -4.19
C VAL A 189 -9.68 -4.63 -5.51
N ASN A 190 -9.10 -4.06 -6.56
CA ASN A 190 -8.87 -4.78 -7.81
C ASN A 190 -7.55 -5.52 -7.72
N PHE A 191 -7.60 -6.85 -7.79
CA PHE A 191 -6.44 -7.73 -7.86
C PHE A 191 -6.12 -8.06 -9.33
N ASP A 192 -4.86 -7.93 -9.73
CA ASP A 192 -4.38 -8.26 -11.07
C ASP A 192 -2.97 -8.86 -11.03
N GLY A 193 -2.55 -9.44 -12.16
CA GLY A 193 -1.19 -9.93 -12.36
C GLY A 193 -0.98 -11.39 -11.94
N TRP A 194 -2.04 -12.11 -11.55
CA TRP A 194 -1.97 -13.55 -11.31
C TRP A 194 -1.48 -14.27 -12.58
N GLY A 195 -0.44 -15.10 -12.45
CA GLY A 195 0.19 -15.70 -13.62
C GLY A 195 1.41 -14.94 -14.14
N THR A 196 1.82 -13.85 -13.49
CA THR A 196 2.90 -12.95 -13.93
C THR A 196 3.86 -12.65 -12.80
N THR A 197 5.00 -12.03 -13.10
CA THR A 197 6.02 -11.64 -12.10
C THR A 197 5.63 -10.44 -11.24
N THR A 198 4.41 -9.92 -11.39
CA THR A 198 3.95 -8.72 -10.68
C THR A 198 2.50 -8.94 -10.25
N LEU A 199 2.23 -8.84 -8.95
CA LEU A 199 0.87 -8.85 -8.40
C LEU A 199 0.51 -7.43 -8.00
N THR A 200 -0.69 -6.99 -8.35
CA THR A 200 -1.14 -5.62 -8.07
C THR A 200 -2.44 -5.65 -7.31
N PHE A 201 -2.47 -4.93 -6.18
CA PHE A 201 -3.65 -4.63 -5.38
C PHE A 201 -3.97 -3.15 -5.53
N ASN A 202 -4.99 -2.82 -6.31
CA ASN A 202 -5.41 -1.44 -6.53
C ASN A 202 -6.66 -1.13 -5.70
N PHE A 203 -6.52 -0.24 -4.72
CA PHE A 203 -7.57 0.15 -3.78
C PHE A 203 -8.49 1.16 -4.45
N THR A 204 -9.64 0.67 -4.93
CA THR A 204 -10.66 1.52 -5.57
C THR A 204 -11.32 2.51 -4.61
N SER A 205 -11.33 2.17 -3.32
CA SER A 205 -11.60 3.08 -2.22
C SER A 205 -10.32 3.17 -1.40
N PRO A 206 -9.54 4.28 -1.51
CA PRO A 206 -8.28 4.40 -0.81
C PRO A 206 -8.43 4.18 0.69
N LEU A 207 -7.47 3.47 1.29
CA LEU A 207 -7.50 3.15 2.72
C LEU A 207 -6.72 4.22 3.49
N ALA A 208 -7.40 4.93 4.39
CA ALA A 208 -6.76 5.93 5.24
C ALA A 208 -5.80 5.26 6.23
N LEU A 209 -4.55 5.71 6.26
CA LEU A 209 -3.52 5.20 7.16
C LEU A 209 -3.37 6.15 8.36
N PRO A 210 -3.49 5.67 9.61
CA PRO A 210 -3.38 6.52 10.77
C PRO A 210 -1.92 6.96 10.98
N LEU A 211 -1.76 8.17 11.50
CA LEU A 211 -0.46 8.67 11.94
C LEU A 211 -0.18 8.19 13.36
N VAL A 212 0.91 7.44 13.56
CA VAL A 212 1.31 6.93 14.88
C VAL A 212 2.65 7.53 15.26
N ASN A 213 2.70 8.26 16.39
CA ASN A 213 3.93 8.89 16.89
C ASN A 213 4.63 9.85 15.89
N ASN A 214 3.86 10.57 15.07
CA ASN A 214 4.34 11.44 13.96
C ASN A 214 5.05 10.70 12.82
N GLN A 215 4.87 9.39 12.73
CA GLN A 215 5.35 8.57 11.63
C GLN A 215 4.17 7.81 11.05
N TYR A 216 4.15 7.67 9.74
CA TYR A 216 3.26 6.70 9.12
C TYR A 216 4.05 5.42 8.92
N ALA A 217 3.40 4.30 9.18
CA ALA A 217 3.94 2.98 8.91
C ALA A 217 2.83 2.08 8.42
N LEU A 218 3.22 1.15 7.56
CA LEU A 218 2.37 0.10 7.04
C LEU A 218 3.17 -1.19 7.08
N THR A 219 2.72 -2.14 7.89
CA THR A 219 3.20 -3.51 7.83
C THR A 219 2.23 -4.32 6.98
N LEU A 220 2.76 -5.03 6.01
CA LEU A 220 1.99 -5.91 5.13
C LEU A 220 2.46 -7.35 5.27
N GLY A 221 1.50 -8.27 5.26
CA GLY A 221 1.72 -9.72 5.26
C GLY A 221 1.03 -10.35 4.06
N PHE A 222 1.76 -11.06 3.21
CA PHE A 222 1.19 -11.79 2.09
C PHE A 222 1.94 -13.07 1.83
N THR A 223 1.22 -14.11 1.43
CA THR A 223 1.83 -15.30 0.87
C THR A 223 0.83 -16.00 -0.05
N VAL A 224 1.31 -16.91 -0.89
CA VAL A 224 0.43 -17.79 -1.68
C VAL A 224 0.07 -19.02 -0.86
N ASN A 225 -0.88 -19.82 -1.35
CA ASN A 225 -1.39 -20.98 -0.61
C ASN A 225 -0.37 -22.07 -0.26
N CYS A 226 0.75 -22.17 -0.99
CA CYS A 226 1.84 -23.09 -0.64
C CYS A 226 2.84 -22.48 0.37
N ALA A 227 2.77 -21.18 0.63
CA ALA A 227 3.71 -20.46 1.48
C ALA A 227 5.20 -20.63 1.17
N ASN A 228 5.53 -21.02 -0.07
CA ASN A 228 6.91 -21.21 -0.54
C ASN A 228 7.79 -20.00 -0.26
N ASP A 229 7.20 -18.81 -0.31
CA ASP A 229 7.81 -17.56 0.09
C ASP A 229 6.78 -16.70 0.81
N VAL A 230 7.24 -15.84 1.72
CA VAL A 230 6.37 -15.06 2.61
C VAL A 230 6.84 -13.62 2.62
N LEU A 231 5.94 -12.73 2.26
CA LEU A 231 6.21 -11.32 2.35
C LEU A 231 5.71 -10.81 3.69
N TYR A 232 6.61 -10.27 4.52
CA TYR A 232 6.28 -9.57 5.76
C TYR A 232 7.17 -8.34 5.90
N GLU A 233 6.66 -7.17 5.53
CA GLU A 233 7.49 -5.96 5.40
C GLU A 233 6.83 -4.75 6.03
N THR A 234 7.64 -3.93 6.71
CA THR A 234 7.21 -2.64 7.26
C THR A 234 7.78 -1.51 6.42
N VAL A 235 6.89 -0.76 5.79
CA VAL A 235 7.22 0.48 5.10
C VAL A 235 6.92 1.62 6.05
N SER A 236 7.88 2.53 6.24
CA SER A 236 7.64 3.71 7.07
C SER A 236 8.14 4.98 6.38
N TRP A 237 7.42 6.07 6.61
CA TRP A 237 7.75 7.38 6.05
C TRP A 237 7.44 8.46 7.07
N ASP A 238 8.28 9.49 7.04
CA ASP A 238 8.04 10.66 7.88
C ASP A 238 6.73 11.31 7.46
N ALA A 239 5.95 11.77 8.45
CA ALA A 239 4.89 12.70 8.15
C ALA A 239 5.50 13.83 7.31
N PRO A 240 4.87 14.21 6.18
CA PRO A 240 5.35 15.35 5.43
C PRO A 240 5.49 16.50 6.42
N PRO A 241 6.53 17.33 6.26
CA PRO A 241 6.60 18.53 7.06
C PRO A 241 5.25 19.24 6.95
N HIS A 242 4.51 19.33 8.07
CA HIS A 242 3.28 20.14 8.20
C HIS A 242 3.56 21.64 7.96
N HIS A 243 4.69 21.98 7.34
CA HIS A 243 4.95 23.27 6.76
C HIS A 243 3.91 23.45 5.66
N ILE A 244 2.77 23.99 6.09
CA ILE A 244 2.08 25.11 5.48
C ILE A 244 3.17 26.14 5.12
N THR A 245 4.01 25.84 4.14
CA THR A 245 4.64 26.88 3.35
C THR A 245 3.46 27.39 2.56
N PRO A 246 2.91 28.58 2.89
CA PRO A 246 1.85 29.14 2.08
C PRO A 246 2.34 29.04 0.65
N GLU A 247 1.53 28.44 -0.21
CA GLU A 247 1.88 28.26 -1.60
C GLU A 247 2.50 29.57 -2.11
N PRO A 248 3.57 29.53 -2.94
CA PRO A 248 4.20 30.74 -3.44
C PRO A 248 3.16 31.74 -4.00
N ALA A 249 2.07 31.22 -4.57
CA ALA A 249 0.89 31.98 -4.98
C ALA A 249 0.18 32.69 -3.81
N SER A 250 -0.10 32.00 -2.70
CA SER A 250 -0.69 32.58 -1.48
C SER A 250 0.19 33.65 -0.85
N MET A 251 1.50 33.43 -0.76
CA MET A 251 2.45 34.45 -0.28
C MET A 251 2.50 35.66 -1.23
N LEU A 252 2.50 35.43 -2.53
CA LEU A 252 2.51 36.48 -3.55
C LEU A 252 1.19 37.27 -3.55
N LEU A 253 0.05 36.60 -3.39
CA LEU A 253 -1.26 37.23 -3.24
C LEU A 253 -1.31 38.10 -1.99
N MET A 254 -0.85 37.57 -0.85
CA MET A 254 -0.79 38.32 0.40
C MET A 254 0.16 39.53 0.28
N GLY A 255 1.35 39.31 -0.27
CA GLY A 255 2.34 40.36 -0.50
C GLY A 255 1.84 41.46 -1.43
N SER A 256 1.25 41.09 -2.57
CA SER A 256 0.69 42.04 -3.54
C SER A 256 -0.54 42.78 -2.99
N GLY A 257 -1.37 42.11 -2.18
CA GLY A 257 -2.48 42.71 -1.45
C GLY A 257 -2.01 43.79 -0.47
N LEU A 258 -0.96 43.51 0.32
CA LEU A 258 -0.37 44.48 1.25
C LEU A 258 0.24 45.69 0.54
N VAL A 259 0.95 45.47 -0.58
CA VAL A 259 1.51 46.56 -1.40
C VAL A 259 0.41 47.45 -1.98
N SER A 260 -0.67 46.84 -2.47
CA SER A 260 -1.83 47.56 -3.03
C SER A 260 -2.54 48.39 -1.96
N LEU A 261 -2.73 47.83 -0.77
CA LEU A 261 -3.34 48.51 0.38
C LEU A 261 -2.50 49.71 0.83
N ALA A 262 -1.17 49.54 0.95
CA ALA A 262 -0.26 50.63 1.30
C ALA A 262 -0.29 51.75 0.25
N GLY A 263 -0.32 51.40 -1.04
CA GLY A 263 -0.50 52.34 -2.14
C GLY A 263 -1.80 53.15 -2.02
N PHE A 264 -2.91 52.48 -1.72
CA PHE A 264 -4.22 53.11 -1.54
C PHE A 264 -4.23 54.09 -0.36
N MET A 265 -3.68 53.71 0.79
CA MET A 265 -3.59 54.60 1.97
C MET A 265 -2.79 55.87 1.68
N ARG A 266 -1.68 55.76 0.93
CA ARG A 266 -0.84 56.92 0.58
C ARG A 266 -1.56 57.91 -0.35
N LEU A 267 -2.33 57.39 -1.33
CA LEU A 267 -3.15 58.22 -2.20
C LEU A 267 -4.26 58.95 -1.43
N ARG A 268 -4.90 58.26 -0.47
CA ARG A 268 -5.95 58.85 0.37
C ARG A 268 -5.43 59.98 1.25
N SER A 269 -4.24 59.83 1.82
CA SER A 269 -3.61 60.88 2.66
C SER A 269 -3.33 62.16 1.88
N ARG A 270 -2.80 62.06 0.64
CA ARG A 270 -2.53 63.23 -0.21
C ARG A 270 -3.78 64.03 -0.56
N ARG A 271 -4.93 63.37 -0.77
CA ARG A 271 -6.21 64.05 -1.06
C ARG A 271 -6.74 64.86 0.13
N LYS A 272 -6.37 64.51 1.36
CA LYS A 272 -6.77 65.29 2.55
C LYS A 272 -5.94 66.57 2.71
N GLY A 273 -4.66 66.56 2.34
CA GLY A 273 -3.79 67.73 2.46
C GLY A 273 -4.00 68.84 1.42
N GLN A 274 -4.85 68.61 0.41
CA GLN A 274 -5.14 69.59 -0.65
C GLN A 274 -6.44 70.39 -0.42
N LYS A 275 -7.12 70.15 0.72
CA LYS A 275 -8.37 70.83 1.12
C LYS A 275 -8.18 71.89 2.21
N THR A 276 -6.94 72.34 2.43
CA THR A 276 -6.57 73.46 3.31
C THR A 276 -5.89 74.52 2.47
#